data_AF-A0A2H6AEC5-F1
#
_entry.id   AF-A0A2H6AEC5-F1
#
_cell.length_a   1.000
_cell.length_b   1.000
_cell.length_c   1.000
_cell.angle_alpha   90.00
_cell.angle_beta   90.00
_cell.angle_gamma   90.00
#
_symmetry.space_group_name_H-M   'P 1'
#
loop_
_entity.id
_entity.type
_entity.pdbx_description
1 polymer ?
#
loop_
_entity_poly.entity_id
_entity_poly.type
_entity_poly.pdbx_seq_one_letter_code
_entity_poly.pdbx_strand_id
1 'polypeptide(L)'
;MIRPTKPIARMTLQELLTQAQKCARDLSEHFHAGVFNALADFREVSRPVRKKSHFPTVQALKNSLDKLSEAAEETILLCDLLLELLTETLRRAKAELERQRV
;
A
#
# COMPACT_ATOMS: atom_id res chain seq x y z
N MET A 1 -5.12 -7.73 6.62
CA MET A 1 -3.71 -7.38 6.96
C MET A 1 -2.98 -8.59 7.51
N ILE A 2 -1.96 -9.09 6.81
CA ILE A 2 -1.01 -10.05 7.39
C ILE A 2 0.00 -9.22 8.19
N ARG A 3 -0.30 -8.94 9.46
CA ARG A 3 0.72 -8.38 10.37
C ARG A 3 1.90 -9.37 10.44
N PRO A 4 3.15 -8.89 10.48
CA PRO A 4 4.28 -9.78 10.64
C PRO A 4 4.12 -10.60 11.93
N THR A 5 4.31 -11.91 11.83
CA THR A 5 4.13 -12.85 12.94
C THR A 5 5.13 -12.60 14.07
N LYS A 6 6.26 -11.97 13.76
CA LYS A 6 7.26 -11.48 14.72
C LYS A 6 7.27 -9.95 14.74
N PRO A 7 7.46 -9.32 15.91
CA PRO A 7 7.71 -7.89 15.98
C PRO A 7 8.96 -7.51 15.16
N ILE A 8 8.89 -6.42 14.40
CA ILE A 8 9.97 -5.93 13.52
C ILE A 8 11.29 -5.78 14.31
N ALA A 9 11.22 -5.28 15.55
CA ALA A 9 12.39 -5.13 16.42
C ALA A 9 13.13 -6.45 16.73
N ARG A 10 12.46 -7.60 16.64
CA ARG A 10 13.01 -8.92 16.96
C ARG A 10 13.44 -9.73 15.73
N MET A 11 13.20 -9.23 14.52
CA MET A 11 13.64 -9.89 13.30
C MET A 11 15.15 -9.81 13.13
N THR A 12 15.77 -10.70 12.36
CA THR A 12 17.16 -10.55 11.90
C THR A 12 17.24 -9.64 10.67
N LEU A 13 18.44 -9.20 10.26
CA LEU A 13 18.60 -8.36 9.06
C LEU A 13 18.09 -9.09 7.80
N GLN A 14 18.39 -10.38 7.67
CA GLN A 14 17.93 -11.19 6.55
C GLN A 14 16.39 -11.34 6.54
N GLU A 15 15.78 -11.55 7.72
CA GLU A 15 14.32 -11.59 7.86
C GLU A 15 13.68 -10.24 7.48
N LEU A 16 14.26 -9.11 7.91
CA LEU A 16 13.78 -7.77 7.57
C LEU A 16 13.84 -7.51 6.06
N LEU A 17 14.95 -7.85 5.41
CA LEU A 17 15.11 -7.68 3.95
C LEU A 17 14.11 -8.53 3.17
N THR A 18 13.92 -9.79 3.60
CA THR A 18 12.98 -10.71 2.95
C THR A 18 11.55 -10.20 3.08
N GLN A 19 11.19 -9.72 4.27
CA GLN A 19 9.86 -9.18 4.54
C GLN A 19 9.63 -7.85 3.81
N ALA A 20 10.62 -6.97 3.73
CA ALA A 20 10.55 -5.72 2.97
C ALA A 20 10.35 -6.00 1.47
N GLN A 21 11.10 -6.96 0.91
CA GLN A 21 10.94 -7.35 -0.49
C GLN A 21 9.56 -7.97 -0.76
N LYS A 22 9.02 -8.75 0.17
CA LYS A 22 7.65 -9.27 0.07
C LYS A 22 6.65 -8.11 0.09
N CYS A 23 6.74 -7.24 1.09
CA CYS A 23 5.84 -6.10 1.25
C CYS A 23 5.87 -5.16 0.02
N ALA A 24 7.04 -4.95 -0.58
CA ALA A 24 7.17 -4.15 -1.81
C ALA A 24 6.47 -4.80 -3.01
N ARG A 25 6.53 -6.14 -3.15
CA ARG A 25 5.80 -6.87 -4.19
C ARG A 25 4.29 -6.81 -3.95
N ASP A 26 3.86 -7.11 -2.73
CA ASP A 26 2.45 -7.06 -2.33
C ASP A 26 1.86 -5.66 -2.57
N LEU A 27 2.63 -4.60 -2.26
CA LEU A 27 2.24 -3.21 -2.52
C LEU A 27 2.12 -2.92 -4.03
N SER A 28 3.09 -3.36 -4.82
CA SER A 28 3.05 -3.18 -6.28
C SER A 28 1.84 -3.91 -6.90
N GLU A 29 1.54 -5.12 -6.45
CA GLU A 29 0.37 -5.88 -6.89
C GLU A 29 -0.93 -5.19 -6.48
N HIS A 30 -1.00 -4.64 -5.26
CA HIS A 30 -2.15 -3.89 -4.77
C HIS A 30 -2.42 -2.63 -5.60
N PHE A 31 -1.37 -1.87 -5.98
CA PHE A 31 -1.53 -0.72 -6.87
C PHE A 31 -2.12 -1.11 -8.22
N HIS A 32 -1.59 -2.17 -8.84
CA HIS A 32 -2.03 -2.60 -10.17
C HIS A 32 -3.42 -3.24 -10.15
N ALA A 33 -3.72 -4.08 -9.17
CA ALA A 33 -4.97 -4.83 -9.11
C ALA A 33 -6.12 -4.07 -8.42
N GLY A 34 -5.80 -3.20 -7.46
CA GLY A 34 -6.77 -2.46 -6.66
C GLY A 34 -6.88 -1.00 -7.09
N VAL A 35 -5.87 -0.20 -6.75
CA VAL A 35 -5.92 1.26 -6.85
C VAL A 35 -6.17 1.74 -8.28
N PHE A 36 -5.44 1.24 -9.27
CA PHE A 36 -5.60 1.69 -10.66
C PHE A 36 -6.95 1.30 -11.25
N ASN A 37 -7.49 0.13 -10.88
CA ASN A 37 -8.81 -0.29 -11.31
C ASN A 37 -9.91 0.58 -10.66
N ALA A 38 -9.84 0.80 -9.35
CA ALA A 38 -10.78 1.67 -8.64
C ALA A 38 -10.74 3.12 -9.17
N LEU A 39 -9.55 3.63 -9.51
CA LEU A 39 -9.38 4.96 -10.09
C LEU A 39 -9.96 5.04 -11.51
N ALA A 40 -9.79 4.01 -12.33
CA ALA A 40 -10.37 3.94 -13.66
C ALA A 40 -11.91 3.95 -13.60
N ASP A 41 -12.49 3.13 -12.72
CA ASP A 41 -13.93 3.08 -12.50
C ASP A 41 -14.47 4.43 -12.01
N PHE A 42 -13.83 5.04 -11.02
CA PHE A 42 -14.18 6.36 -10.50
C PHE A 42 -14.09 7.43 -11.61
N ARG A 43 -13.06 7.38 -12.45
CA ARG A 43 -12.89 8.31 -13.58
C ARG A 43 -14.02 8.15 -14.61
N GLU A 44 -14.52 6.95 -14.86
CA GLU A 44 -15.62 6.74 -15.81
C GLU A 44 -16.95 7.29 -15.27
N VAL A 45 -17.25 7.08 -13.98
CA VAL A 45 -18.50 7.57 -13.36
C VAL A 45 -18.50 9.05 -12.99
N SER A 46 -17.32 9.64 -12.79
CA SER A 46 -17.16 11.08 -12.50
C SER A 46 -17.26 11.96 -13.75
N ARG A 47 -17.12 11.39 -14.96
CA ARG A 47 -17.30 12.16 -16.19
C ARG A 47 -18.77 12.57 -16.34
N PRO A 48 -19.04 13.81 -16.75
CA PRO A 48 -20.38 14.24 -17.13
C PRO A 48 -20.76 13.60 -18.47
N VAL A 49 -21.10 12.31 -18.45
CA VAL A 49 -21.64 11.63 -19.62
C VAL A 49 -23.12 12.01 -19.72
N ARG A 50 -23.55 12.49 -20.90
CA ARG A 50 -24.96 12.78 -21.23
C ARG A 50 -25.80 11.50 -21.17
N LYS A 51 -26.12 10.98 -19.99
CA LYS A 51 -27.11 9.91 -19.82
C LYS A 51 -28.35 10.49 -19.12
N LYS A 52 -29.51 10.24 -19.72
CA LYS A 52 -30.81 10.88 -19.43
C LYS A 52 -31.39 10.62 -18.02
N SER A 53 -30.69 9.92 -17.12
CA SER A 53 -31.14 9.64 -15.74
C SER A 53 -30.07 10.03 -14.71
N HIS A 54 -30.37 11.01 -13.86
CA HIS A 54 -29.45 11.53 -12.83
C HIS A 54 -29.31 10.63 -11.59
N PHE A 55 -30.34 9.88 -11.24
CA PHE A 55 -30.41 9.19 -9.94
C PHE A 55 -29.45 7.97 -9.81
N PRO A 56 -29.27 7.11 -10.83
CA PRO A 56 -28.32 5.99 -10.75
C PRO A 56 -26.85 6.44 -10.69
N THR A 57 -26.55 7.62 -11.23
CA THR A 57 -25.18 8.13 -11.40
C THR A 57 -24.55 8.58 -10.09
N VAL A 58 -25.34 9.19 -9.18
CA VAL A 58 -24.83 9.66 -7.88
C VAL A 58 -24.50 8.48 -6.97
N GLN A 59 -25.35 7.44 -6.93
CA GLN A 59 -25.07 6.24 -6.15
C GLN A 59 -23.87 5.48 -6.70
N ALA A 60 -23.76 5.36 -8.03
CA ALA A 60 -22.59 4.75 -8.67
C ALA A 60 -21.30 5.51 -8.34
N LEU A 61 -21.34 6.85 -8.40
CA LEU A 61 -20.22 7.70 -8.01
C LEU A 61 -19.79 7.48 -6.56
N LYS A 62 -20.76 7.46 -5.64
CA LYS A 62 -20.49 7.19 -4.22
C LYS A 62 -19.84 5.82 -4.03
N ASN A 63 -20.41 4.77 -4.63
CA ASN A 63 -19.85 3.42 -4.53
C ASN A 63 -18.43 3.33 -5.08
N SER A 64 -18.14 4.01 -6.20
CA SER A 64 -16.79 4.04 -6.78
C SER A 64 -15.81 4.83 -5.92
N LEU A 65 -16.27 5.91 -5.27
CA LEU A 65 -15.47 6.69 -4.34
C LEU A 65 -15.15 5.87 -3.07
N ASP A 66 -16.14 5.19 -2.49
CA ASP A 66 -15.98 4.36 -1.31
C ASP A 66 -14.93 3.26 -1.58
N LYS A 67 -15.02 2.57 -2.73
CA LYS A 67 -14.02 1.57 -3.18
C LYS A 67 -12.62 2.16 -3.34
N LEU A 68 -12.50 3.36 -3.91
CA LEU A 68 -11.21 4.02 -4.08
C LEU A 68 -10.62 4.42 -2.72
N SER A 69 -11.46 4.86 -1.78
CA SER A 69 -11.05 5.18 -0.41
C SER A 69 -10.53 3.95 0.32
N GLU A 70 -11.27 2.84 0.27
CA GLU A 70 -10.85 1.56 0.86
C GLU A 70 -9.50 1.08 0.29
N ALA A 71 -9.35 1.11 -1.04
CA ALA A 71 -8.08 0.74 -1.69
C ALA A 71 -6.92 1.67 -1.29
N ALA A 72 -7.18 2.97 -1.14
CA ALA A 72 -6.18 3.93 -0.71
C ALA A 72 -5.76 3.72 0.75
N GLU A 73 -6.71 3.46 1.65
CA GLU A 73 -6.44 3.15 3.06
C GLU A 73 -5.57 1.90 3.21
N GLU A 74 -5.89 0.82 2.49
CA GLU A 74 -5.07 -0.39 2.48
C GLU A 74 -3.66 -0.13 1.93
N THR A 75 -3.54 0.69 0.89
CA THR A 75 -2.26 1.08 0.29
C THR A 75 -1.41 1.85 1.29
N ILE A 76 -2.00 2.82 2.01
CA ILE A 76 -1.31 3.60 3.04
C ILE A 76 -0.76 2.68 4.13
N LEU A 77 -1.56 1.71 4.61
CA LEU A 77 -1.13 0.75 5.61
C LEU A 77 0.06 -0.11 5.15
N LEU A 78 0.08 -0.51 3.88
CA LEU A 78 1.21 -1.25 3.30
C LEU A 78 2.45 -0.37 3.12
N CYS A 79 2.27 0.90 2.72
CA CYS A 79 3.35 1.89 2.65
C CYS A 79 3.99 2.13 4.03
N ASP A 80 3.17 2.31 5.07
CA ASP A 80 3.64 2.52 6.43
C ASP A 80 4.45 1.32 6.93
N LEU A 81 3.95 0.10 6.71
CA LEU A 81 4.67 -1.13 7.05
C LEU A 81 6.01 -1.24 6.30
N LEU A 82 6.03 -0.95 5.00
CA LEU A 82 7.26 -0.98 4.21
C LEU A 82 8.26 0.07 4.71
N LEU A 83 7.79 1.27 5.04
CA LEU A 83 8.63 2.34 5.60
C LEU A 83 9.24 1.92 6.94
N GLU A 84 8.48 1.30 7.84
CA GLU A 84 8.99 0.77 9.11
C GLU A 84 10.09 -0.29 8.87
N LEU A 85 9.86 -1.23 7.95
CA LEU A 85 10.82 -2.29 7.62
C LEU A 85 12.12 -1.72 7.05
N LEU A 86 12.03 -0.77 6.11
CA LEU A 86 13.19 -0.13 5.49
C LEU A 86 13.97 0.74 6.48
N THR A 87 13.26 1.44 7.38
CA THR A 87 13.88 2.28 8.41
C THR A 87 14.69 1.44 9.38
N GLU A 88 14.13 0.32 9.86
CA GLU A 88 14.85 -0.58 10.77
C GLU A 88 16.02 -1.29 10.08
N THR A 89 15.85 -1.66 8.80
CA THR A 89 16.94 -2.21 7.97
C THR A 89 18.10 -1.23 7.87
N LEU A 90 17.82 0.04 7.54
CA LEU A 90 18.83 1.10 7.43
C LEU A 90 19.54 1.33 8.77
N ARG A 91 18.80 1.37 9.87
CA ARG A 91 19.35 1.56 11.22
C ARG A 91 20.39 0.48 11.55
N ARG A 92 20.07 -0.78 11.25
CA ARG A 92 20.96 -1.93 11.53
C ARG A 92 22.17 -1.98 10.61
N ALA A 93 21.97 -1.71 9.33
CA ALA A 93 23.07 -1.65 8.37
C ALA A 93 24.09 -0.56 8.76
N LYS A 94 23.62 0.60 9.24
CA LYS A 94 24.49 1.67 9.76
C LYS A 94 25.27 1.22 11.00
N ALA A 95 24.59 0.62 11.97
CA ALA A 95 25.24 0.13 13.18
C ALA A 95 26.29 -0.97 12.89
N GLU A 96 26.03 -1.83 11.91
CA GLU A 96 26.99 -2.85 11.47
C GLU A 96 28.21 -2.23 10.78
N LEU A 97 28.00 -1.23 9.92
CA LEU A 97 29.09 -0.49 9.28
C LEU A 97 30.00 0.23 10.30
N GLU A 98 29.41 0.84 11.33
CA GLU A 98 30.17 1.49 12.41
C GLU A 98 31.02 0.47 13.18
N ARG A 99 30.50 -0.73 13.45
CA ARG A 99 31.26 -1.81 14.12
C ARG A 99 32.43 -2.33 13.29
N GLN A 100 32.30 -2.34 11.96
CA GLN A 100 33.37 -2.78 11.05
C GLN A 100 34.49 -1.73 10.88
N ARG A 101 34.24 -0.47 11.28
CA ARG A 101 35.22 0.63 11.19
C ARG A 101 36.11 0.77 12.42
N VAL A 102 35.77 0.09 13.52
CA VAL A 102 36.54 0.05 14.78
C VAL A 102 37.42 -1.20 14.77
#